data_AF-E9G7X9-F1
#
_entry.id   AF-E9G7X9-F1
#
_cell.length_a   1.000
_cell.length_b   1.000
_cell.length_c   1.000
_cell.angle_alpha   90.00
_cell.angle_beta   90.00
_cell.angle_gamma   90.00
#
_symmetry.space_group_name_H-M   'P 1'
#
loop_
_entity.id
_entity.type
_entity.pdbx_description
1 polymer ?
#
loop_
_entity_poly.entity_id
_entity_poly.type
_entity_poly.pdbx_seq_one_letter_code
_entity_poly.pdbx_strand_id
1 'polypeptide(L)' 'IYYITGENQDKVSNSSFVERVKKRGLEVIFMTEPIDGYVVQQLTEYDGKQLECDTYATVS' A
#
# COMPACT_ATOMS: atom_id res chain seq x y z
N ILE A 1 1.44 9.70 -1.20
CA ILE A 1 2.22 8.72 -0.41
C ILE A 1 1.73 7.35 -0.83
N TYR A 2 2.61 6.40 -1.12
CA TYR A 2 2.23 5.07 -1.62
C TYR A 2 2.28 4.08 -0.48
N TYR A 3 1.22 3.30 -0.32
CA TYR A 3 1.16 2.25 0.67
C TYR A 3 0.44 1.03 0.11
N ILE A 4 0.78 -0.12 0.66
CA ILE A 4 0.30 -1.41 0.22
C ILE A 4 -0.16 -2.17 1.46
N THR A 5 -1.42 -2.62 1.42
CA THR A 5 -2.01 -3.42 2.49
C THR A 5 -2.02 -4.89 2.08
N GLY A 6 -1.68 -5.78 2.99
CA GLY A 6 -1.76 -7.21 2.70
C GLY A 6 -1.39 -8.11 3.88
N GLU A 7 -1.92 -9.32 3.85
CA GLU A 7 -1.78 -10.30 4.94
C GLU A 7 -0.35 -10.87 5.06
N ASN A 8 0.49 -10.69 4.04
CA ASN A 8 1.82 -11.29 3.99
C ASN A 8 2.84 -10.41 3.27
N GLN A 9 3.92 -10.04 3.98
CA GLN A 9 4.98 -9.17 3.48
C GLN A 9 5.62 -9.69 2.18
N ASP A 10 5.76 -11.00 2.04
CA ASP A 10 6.38 -11.62 0.86
C ASP A 10 5.52 -11.42 -0.39
N LYS A 11 4.19 -11.57 -0.25
CA LYS A 11 3.23 -11.33 -1.34
C LYS A 11 3.19 -9.87 -1.77
N VAL A 12 3.15 -8.95 -0.81
CA VAL A 12 3.10 -7.52 -1.12
C VAL A 12 4.41 -7.01 -1.72
N SER A 13 5.55 -7.56 -1.29
CA SER A 13 6.87 -7.18 -1.81
C SER A 13 7.11 -7.63 -3.24
N ASN A 14 6.54 -8.78 -3.64
CA ASN A 14 6.65 -9.34 -5.00
C ASN A 14 5.60 -8.81 -5.98
N SER A 15 4.91 -7.72 -5.64
CA SER A 15 3.91 -7.18 -6.54
C SER A 15 4.48 -6.26 -7.63
N SER A 16 3.86 -6.36 -8.81
CA SER A 16 3.93 -5.40 -9.91
C SER A 16 3.82 -3.92 -9.48
N PHE A 17 3.05 -3.62 -8.43
CA PHE A 17 2.93 -2.26 -7.89
C PHE A 17 4.24 -1.82 -7.22
N VAL A 18 4.75 -2.63 -6.29
CA VAL A 18 6.00 -2.34 -5.56
C VAL A 18 7.18 -2.26 -6.51
N GLU A 19 7.28 -3.14 -7.50
CA GLU A 19 8.32 -3.06 -8.52
C GLU A 19 8.25 -1.75 -9.33
N ARG A 20 7.05 -1.33 -9.72
CA ARG A 20 6.86 -0.09 -10.50
C ARG A 20 7.18 1.16 -9.69
N VAL A 21 6.82 1.17 -8.41
CA VAL A 21 7.10 2.30 -7.50
C VAL A 21 8.58 2.34 -7.13
N LYS A 22 9.22 1.19 -6.84
CA LYS A 22 10.68 1.07 -6.68
C LYS A 22 11.44 1.55 -7.91
N LYS A 23 11.00 1.17 -9.11
CA LYS A 23 11.64 1.59 -10.38
C LYS A 23 11.55 3.11 -10.59
N ARG A 24 10.55 3.77 -10.00
CA ARG A 24 10.39 5.22 -10.00
C ARG A 24 11.17 5.93 -8.88
N GLY A 25 11.85 5.19 -8.00
CA GLY A 25 12.59 5.75 -6.86
C GLY A 25 11.66 6.32 -5.79
N LEU A 26 10.42 5.83 -5.72
CA LEU A 26 9.42 6.26 -4.76
C LEU A 26 9.37 5.27 -3.59
N GLU A 27 9.08 5.76 -2.40
CA GLU A 27 8.95 4.93 -1.20
C GLU A 27 7.54 4.35 -1.09
N VAL A 28 7.47 3.06 -0.74
CA VAL A 28 6.22 2.33 -0.46
C VAL A 28 6.20 1.93 1.00
N ILE A 29 5.10 2.24 1.68
CA ILE A 29 4.84 1.84 3.06
C ILE A 29 4.10 0.50 3.05
N PHE A 30 4.66 -0.51 3.72
CA PHE A 30 4.01 -1.81 3.90
C PHE A 30 3.15 -1.79 5.15
N MET A 31 1.85 -2.02 4.97
CA MET A 31 0.86 -2.08 6.03
C MET A 31 0.35 -3.52 6.14
N THR A 32 0.94 -4.27 7.06
CA THR A 32 0.61 -5.70 7.27
C THR A 32 -0.29 -5.91 8.48
N GLU A 33 -0.63 -4.86 9.23
CA GLU A 33 -1.45 -5.00 10.42
C GLU A 33 -2.94 -4.87 10.08
N PRO A 34 -3.81 -5.66 10.73
CA PRO A 34 -5.26 -5.58 10.50
C PRO A 34 -5.84 -4.23 10.94
N ILE A 35 -5.20 -3.52 11.86
CA ILE A 35 -5.61 -2.17 12.28
C ILE A 35 -5.32 -1.11 11.22
N ASP A 36 -4.35 -1.35 10.33
CA ASP A 36 -4.00 -0.40 9.26
C ASP A 36 -5.17 -0.17 8.32
N GLY A 37 -5.99 -1.21 8.06
CA GLY A 37 -7.20 -1.08 7.23
C GLY A 37 -8.20 -0.04 7.75
N TYR A 38 -8.31 0.10 9.07
CA TYR A 38 -9.13 1.13 9.71
C TYR A 38 -8.48 2.51 9.65
N VAL A 39 -7.17 2.55 9.86
CA VAL A 39 -6.36 3.77 9.87
C VAL A 39 -6.36 4.42 8.49
N VAL A 40 -6.17 3.64 7.42
CA VAL A 40 -6.14 4.14 6.03
C VAL A 40 -7.52 4.56 5.51
N GLN A 41 -8.61 4.00 6.03
CA GLN A 41 -9.95 4.49 5.70
C GLN A 41 -10.19 5.92 6.19
N GLN A 42 -9.59 6.28 7.34
CA GLN A 42 -9.64 7.63 7.89
C GLN A 42 -8.55 8.53 7.28
N LEU A 43 -7.37 7.95 6.99
CA LEU A 43 -6.24 8.62 6.32
C LEU A 43 -6.38 8.54 4.81
N THR A 44 -7.31 9.30 4.26
CA THR A 44 -7.41 9.53 2.80
C THR A 44 -6.48 10.65 2.32
N GLU A 45 -6.07 11.53 3.23
CA GLU A 45 -5.14 12.63 2.95
C GLU A 45 -4.17 12.80 4.12
N TYR A 46 -2.88 12.87 3.82
CA TYR A 46 -1.85 13.16 4.82
C TYR A 46 -1.00 14.32 4.33
N ASP A 47 -0.96 15.39 5.11
CA ASP A 47 -0.18 16.60 4.82
C ASP A 47 -0.50 17.20 3.43
N GLY A 48 -1.79 17.24 3.06
CA GLY A 48 -2.26 17.72 1.76
C GLY A 48 -1.88 16.84 0.57
N LYS A 49 -1.31 15.64 0.81
CA LYS A 49 -1.02 14.65 -0.22
C LYS A 49 -2.04 13.53 -0.17
N GLN A 50 -2.66 13.26 -1.32
CA GLN A 50 -3.51 12.09 -1.47
C GLN A 50 -2.69 10.79 -1.30
N LEU A 51 -3.29 9.87 -0.55
CA LEU A 51 -2.78 8.57 -0.23
C LEU A 51 -3.32 7.59 -1.27
N GLU A 52 -2.44 7.07 -2.12
CA GLU A 52 -2.83 6.15 -3.21
C GLU A 52 -2.53 4.71 -2.77
N CYS A 53 -3.59 3.92 -2.64
CA CYS A 53 -3.54 2.52 -2.25
C CYS A 53 -3.77 1.60 -3.44
N ASP A 54 -2.99 0.54 -3.53
CA ASP A 54 -3.24 -0.56 -4.46
C ASP A 54 -3.50 -1.81 -3.63
N THR A 55 -4.77 -2.15 -3.48
CA THR A 55 -5.21 -3.35 -2.76
C THR A 55 -5.16 -4.52 -3.73
N TYR A 56 -4.48 -5.62 -3.39
CA TYR A 56 -4.70 -6.90 -4.08
C TYR A 56 -6.10 -7.38 -3.75
N ALA A 57 -7.09 -6.91 -4.50
CA ALA A 57 -8.29 -7.69 -4.69
C ALA A 57 -7.85 -8.96 -5.41
N THR A 58 -7.66 -10.04 -4.65
CA THR A 58 -7.69 -11.37 -5.25
C THR A 58 -9.04 -11.48 -5.94
N VAL A 59 -9.05 -11.34 -7.26
CA VAL A 59 -10.18 -11.79 -8.08
C VAL A 59 -10.28 -13.30 -7.88
N SER A 60 -11.39 -13.72 -7.28
CA SER A 60 -11.84 -15.11 -7.22
C SER A 60 -11.93 -15.74 -8.61
#